data_AF-A0A933VXE2-F1
#
_entry.id   AF-A0A933VXE2-F1
#
_cell.length_a   1.000
_cell.length_b   1.000
_cell.length_c   1.000
_cell.angle_alpha   90.00
_cell.angle_beta   90.00
_cell.angle_gamma   90.00
#
_symmetry.space_group_name_H-M   'P 1'
#
loop_
_entity.id
_entity.type
_entity.pdbx_description
1 polymer ?
#
loop_
_entity_poly.entity_id
_entity_poly.type
_entity_poly.pdbx_seq_one_letter_code
_entity_poly.pdbx_strand_id
1 'polypeptide(L)' 'MKRTLTFLAVALLLAFVVVSCTTTEKGAVVGGALGAGTGAIIGHQTGSTAGGALIGGAVGAVGGGLIGHEIDESK' A
#
# COMPACT_ATOMS: atom_id res chain seq x y z
N MET A 1 -31.34 -2.23 1.93
CA MET A 1 -31.15 -2.28 0.46
C MET A 1 -30.38 -1.07 -0.07
N LYS A 2 -30.77 0.18 0.25
CA LYS A 2 -30.04 1.39 -0.19
C LYS A 2 -28.59 1.43 0.33
N ARG A 3 -28.39 1.12 1.62
CA ARG A 3 -27.06 1.09 2.26
C ARG A 3 -26.14 0.01 1.68
N THR A 4 -26.68 -1.18 1.39
CA THR A 4 -25.93 -2.27 0.75
C THR A 4 -25.53 -1.92 -0.69
N LEU A 5 -26.38 -1.25 -1.45
CA LEU A 5 -26.02 -0.71 -2.77
C LEU A 5 -24.92 0.36 -2.67
N THR A 6 -24.98 1.26 -1.69
CA THR A 6 -23.93 2.27 -1.47
C THR A 6 -22.58 1.62 -1.12
N PHE A 7 -22.56 0.63 -0.24
CA PHE A 7 -21.32 -0.12 0.07
C PHE A 7 -20.75 -0.82 -1.15
N LEU A 8 -21.60 -1.44 -1.97
CA LEU A 8 -21.17 -2.15 -3.17
C LEU A 8 -20.62 -1.20 -4.24
N ALA A 9 -21.23 -0.02 -4.40
CA ALA A 9 -20.74 1.03 -5.29
C ALA A 9 -19.36 1.59 -4.85
N VAL A 10 -19.15 1.79 -3.55
CA VAL A 10 -17.86 2.25 -3.01
C VAL A 10 -16.77 1.20 -3.21
N ALA A 11 -17.08 -0.07 -2.96
CA ALA A 11 -16.14 -1.17 -3.20
C ALA A 11 -15.75 -1.30 -4.68
N LEU A 12 -16.71 -1.11 -5.59
CA LEU A 12 -16.46 -1.15 -7.04
C LEU A 12 -15.61 0.03 -7.51
N LEU A 13 -15.83 1.23 -6.97
CA LEU A 13 -15.01 2.41 -7.24
C LEU A 13 -13.58 2.22 -6.76
N LEU A 14 -13.38 1.68 -5.55
CA LEU A 14 -12.05 1.36 -5.02
C LEU A 14 -11.33 0.33 -5.90
N ALA A 15 -12.03 -0.70 -6.38
CA ALA A 15 -11.47 -1.67 -7.30
C ALA A 15 -11.06 -1.05 -8.65
N PHE A 16 -11.84 -0.09 -9.17
CA PHE A 16 -11.51 0.63 -10.40
C PHE A 16 -10.25 1.51 -10.24
N VAL A 17 -10.13 2.20 -9.11
CA VAL A 17 -8.94 3.02 -8.80
C VAL A 17 -7.68 2.14 -8.75
N VAL A 18 -7.75 0.94 -8.18
CA VAL A 18 -6.62 -0.01 -8.10
C VAL A 18 -6.24 -0.60 -9.46
N VAL A 19 -7.17 -0.63 -10.42
CA VAL A 19 -6.92 -1.07 -11.81
C VAL A 19 -6.34 0.04 -12.67
N SER A 20 -6.73 1.30 -12.43
CA SER A 20 -6.18 2.47 -13.14
C SER A 20 -4.84 2.98 -12.57
N CYS A 21 -4.41 2.43 -11.45
CA CYS A 21 -3.15 2.72 -10.79
C CYS A 21 -1.97 2.14 -11.60
N THR A 22 -0.90 2.91 -11.82
CA THR A 22 0.30 2.41 -12.50
C THR A 22 0.97 1.32 -11.66
N THR A 23 1.80 0.47 -12.30
CA THR A 23 2.49 -0.60 -11.55
C THR A 23 3.44 -0.02 -10.48
N THR A 24 3.95 1.20 -10.70
CA THR A 24 4.67 2.04 -9.72
C THR A 24 3.84 2.34 -8.49
N GLU A 25 2.66 2.93 -8.65
CA GLU A 25 1.83 3.36 -7.51
C GLU A 25 1.27 2.15 -6.76
N LYS A 26 0.95 1.07 -7.48
CA LYS A 26 0.56 -0.20 -6.89
C LYS A 26 1.69 -0.82 -6.07
N GLY A 27 2.91 -0.80 -6.61
CA GLY A 27 4.12 -1.25 -5.92
C GLY A 27 4.40 -0.41 -4.67
N ALA A 28 4.27 0.90 -4.74
CA ALA A 28 4.46 1.80 -3.60
C ALA A 28 3.41 1.58 -2.50
N VAL A 29 2.14 1.43 -2.85
CA VAL A 29 1.07 1.18 -1.87
C VAL A 29 1.24 -0.18 -1.21
N VAL A 30 1.48 -1.23 -2.00
CA VAL A 30 1.66 -2.60 -1.47
C VAL A 30 2.94 -2.69 -0.65
N GLY A 31 4.06 -2.20 -1.18
CA GLY A 31 5.33 -2.17 -0.48
C GLY A 31 5.27 -1.34 0.80
N GLY A 32 4.60 -0.19 0.77
CA GLY A 32 4.38 0.67 1.93
C GLY A 32 3.48 0.04 2.99
N ALA A 33 2.38 -0.60 2.59
CA ALA A 33 1.50 -1.29 3.53
C ALA A 33 2.19 -2.50 4.19
N LEU A 34 2.91 -3.31 3.40
CA LEU A 34 3.67 -4.44 3.89
C LEU A 34 4.82 -3.99 4.79
N GLY A 35 5.58 -2.99 4.35
CA GLY A 35 6.68 -2.41 5.10
C GLY A 35 6.21 -1.78 6.41
N ALA A 36 5.09 -1.06 6.40
CA ALA A 36 4.50 -0.47 7.60
C ALA A 36 3.98 -1.55 8.56
N GLY A 37 3.32 -2.60 8.07
CA GLY A 37 2.86 -3.71 8.92
C GLY A 37 4.04 -4.45 9.56
N THR A 38 5.06 -4.78 8.77
CA THR A 38 6.26 -5.48 9.27
C THR A 38 7.04 -4.60 10.25
N GLY A 39 7.21 -3.32 9.91
CA GLY A 39 7.86 -2.34 10.76
C GLY A 39 7.08 -2.05 12.03
N ALA A 40 5.75 -2.06 12.01
CA ALA A 40 4.92 -1.94 13.20
C ALA A 40 5.13 -3.13 14.15
N ILE A 41 5.18 -4.35 13.63
CA ILE A 41 5.42 -5.56 14.45
C ILE A 41 6.79 -5.51 15.12
N ILE A 42 7.84 -5.18 14.36
CA ILE A 42 9.20 -5.08 14.88
C ILE A 42 9.32 -3.90 15.86
N GLY A 43 8.75 -2.75 15.49
CA GLY A 43 8.69 -1.56 16.33
C GLY A 43 7.95 -1.80 17.64
N HIS A 44 6.90 -2.61 17.63
CA HIS A 44 6.17 -3.00 18.83
C HIS A 44 7.05 -3.79 19.81
N GLN A 45 7.97 -4.63 19.31
CA GLN A 45 8.92 -5.36 20.15
C GLN A 45 9.97 -4.45 20.81
N THR A 46 10.30 -3.32 20.18
CA THR A 46 11.31 -2.37 20.67
C THR A 46 10.71 -1.16 21.40
N GLY A 47 9.38 -1.12 21.56
CA GLY A 47 8.66 -0.04 22.25
C GLY A 47 8.31 1.16 21.37
N SER A 48 8.52 1.09 20.05
CA SER A 48 8.20 2.14 19.07
C SER A 48 7.47 1.58 17.84
N THR A 49 6.23 1.14 18.03
CA THR A 49 5.35 0.66 16.94
C THR A 49 5.19 1.71 15.84
N ALA A 50 4.95 2.97 16.22
CA ALA A 50 4.76 4.06 15.26
C ALA A 50 6.04 4.37 14.49
N GLY A 51 7.19 4.39 15.17
CA GLY A 51 8.48 4.61 14.53
C GLY A 51 8.82 3.49 13.54
N GLY A 52 8.63 2.24 13.95
CA GLY A 52 8.83 1.09 13.09
C GLY A 52 7.89 1.07 11.89
N ALA A 53 6.60 1.39 12.10
CA ALA A 53 5.60 1.46 11.02
C ALA A 53 5.91 2.56 10.02
N LEU A 54 6.31 3.74 10.48
CA LEU A 54 6.64 4.86 9.60
C LEU A 54 7.90 4.59 8.78
N ILE A 55 8.96 4.07 9.41
CA ILE A 55 10.20 3.75 8.71
C ILE A 55 9.97 2.60 7.73
N GLY A 56 9.36 1.51 8.19
CA GLY A 56 9.04 0.37 7.35
C GLY A 56 8.10 0.75 6.20
N GLY A 57 7.12 1.60 6.46
CA GLY A 57 6.19 2.11 5.46
C GLY A 57 6.85 3.01 4.43
N ALA A 58 7.71 3.94 4.86
CA ALA A 58 8.45 4.82 3.95
C ALA A 58 9.44 4.03 3.07
N VAL A 59 10.22 3.13 3.67
CA VAL A 59 11.18 2.29 2.93
C VAL A 59 10.46 1.34 1.97
N GLY A 60 9.37 0.71 2.44
CA GLY A 60 8.56 -0.18 1.62
C GLY A 60 7.86 0.54 0.47
N ALA A 61 7.37 1.76 0.70
CA ALA A 61 6.72 2.56 -0.34
C ALA A 61 7.70 3.04 -1.42
N VAL A 62 8.89 3.51 -1.01
CA VAL A 62 9.93 3.90 -1.96
C VAL A 62 10.43 2.69 -2.74
N GLY A 63 10.80 1.61 -2.05
CA GLY A 63 11.29 0.39 -2.71
C GLY A 63 10.26 -0.23 -3.64
N GLY A 64 9.02 -0.38 -3.18
CA GLY A 64 7.92 -0.89 -4.00
C GLY A 64 7.58 0.02 -5.17
N GLY A 65 7.68 1.34 -5.00
CA GLY A 65 7.51 2.32 -6.07
C GLY A 65 8.58 2.19 -7.15
N LEU A 66 9.85 2.10 -6.77
CA LEU A 66 10.97 1.93 -7.71
C LEU A 66 10.86 0.62 -8.50
N ILE A 67 10.58 -0.48 -7.81
CA ILE A 67 10.38 -1.80 -8.46
C ILE A 67 9.18 -1.74 -9.41
N GLY A 68 8.09 -1.11 -8.97
CA GLY A 68 6.92 -0.90 -9.83
C GLY A 68 7.21 0.02 -11.02
N HIS A 69 8.12 0.99 -10.89
CA HIS A 69 8.54 1.85 -12.00
C HIS A 69 9.34 1.09 -13.05
N GLU A 70 10.29 0.25 -12.62
CA GLU A 70 11.05 -0.62 -13.53
C GLU A 70 10.12 -1.61 -14.27
N ILE A 71 9.11 -2.16 -13.58
CA ILE A 71 8.15 -3.08 -14.21
C ILE A 71 7.26 -2.35 -15.24
N ASP A 72 6.87 -1.10 -14.98
CA ASP A 72 6.09 -0.27 -15.91
C ASP A 72 6.91 0.08 -17.16
N GLU A 73 8.19 0.45 -16.97
CA GLU A 73 9.12 0.82 -18.04
C GLU A 73 9.52 -0.39 -18.91
N SER A 74 9.49 -1.60 -18.35
CA SER A 74 9.79 -2.85 -19.06
C SER A 74 8.66 -3.33 -20.00
N LYS A 75 7.54 -2.60 -20.09
CA LYS A 75 6.31 -3.03 -20.76
C LYS A 75 6.09 -2.34 -22.10
#